data_AF-A0A0V0GB34-F1
#
_entry.id   AF-A0A0V0GB34-F1
#
_cell.length_a   1.000
_cell.length_b   1.000
_cell.length_c   1.000
_cell.angle_alpha   90.00
_cell.angle_beta   90.00
_cell.angle_gamma   90.00
#
_symmetry.space_group_name_H-M   'P 1'
#
loop_
_entity.id
_entity.type
_entity.pdbx_description
1 polymer ?
#
loop_
_entity_poly.entity_id
_entity_poly.type
_entity_poly.pdbx_seq_one_letter_code
_entity_poly.pdbx_strand_id
1 'polypeptide(L)'
;MKVPFYNAYVGSASGVFKGVYAVHKSNIFVKNIDGLKNATNKNPITSMSWCDGAEDEIMIGYGSQLVKIYNVQAKTFTFSDDKKFGEGPMVGVSKFKGLLMSAVESGIVRMWRENDVDVVTIESGGHLDRMRHKDGVIATGGKENDLKLWDVHTGGKKLFAAKNVRHDELELRVPIWVTDIAFIPDSKKVAVTTKHGHVRVYDPSTPMRRPVVNVQVPEQALTCIAYSYKDHHVIVGSGTGQMNLVDLRSKGLVMNKYKGFVGGIKSVGCSLSEPYIISVSLDRHFRIHHLLTKELVFKEYMQSKLTCVLVKSNFDLTPENYNSDEDLVSDKEEKEESAGEEETVHPTLNLNTGATTEKRIKSSSSPKKKHKS
;
A
#
# COMPACT_ATOMS: atom_id res chain seq x y z
N MET A 1 -15.79 11.68 17.52
CA MET A 1 -16.38 10.47 16.88
C MET A 1 -15.60 9.17 17.12
N LYS A 2 -16.27 8.09 17.57
CA LYS A 2 -15.75 6.70 17.51
C LYS A 2 -16.05 6.15 16.11
N VAL A 3 -15.11 6.26 15.17
CA VAL A 3 -15.23 5.57 13.88
C VAL A 3 -15.39 4.06 14.17
N PRO A 4 -16.50 3.44 13.75
CA PRO A 4 -16.83 2.09 14.20
C PRO A 4 -15.76 1.10 13.71
N PHE A 5 -15.38 1.15 12.43
CA PHE A 5 -14.28 0.34 11.86
C PHE A 5 -13.62 1.08 10.68
N TYR A 6 -12.34 0.82 10.38
CA TYR A 6 -11.68 1.37 9.20
C TYR A 6 -11.88 0.43 8.00
N ASN A 7 -12.07 0.99 6.80
CA ASN A 7 -12.31 0.21 5.59
C ASN A 7 -10.99 -0.13 4.88
N ALA A 8 -9.94 0.68 5.09
CA ALA A 8 -8.60 0.41 4.59
C ALA A 8 -7.53 0.78 5.62
N TYR A 9 -6.35 0.16 5.49
CA TYR A 9 -5.19 0.41 6.34
C TYR A 9 -3.98 0.72 5.47
N VAL A 10 -3.19 1.70 5.89
CA VAL A 10 -2.00 2.15 5.15
C VAL A 10 -0.77 2.18 6.04
N GLY A 11 0.33 1.68 5.49
CA GLY A 11 1.66 1.79 6.09
C GLY A 11 2.48 2.88 5.42
N SER A 12 3.33 3.53 6.20
CA SER A 12 4.25 4.56 5.69
C SER A 12 5.72 4.13 5.76
N ALA A 13 6.54 4.81 4.95
CA ALA A 13 7.99 4.71 4.99
C ALA A 13 8.60 5.25 6.31
N SER A 14 7.83 6.02 7.08
CA SER A 14 8.22 6.50 8.41
C SER A 14 7.84 5.53 9.53
N GLY A 15 7.23 4.38 9.21
CA GLY A 15 6.80 3.40 10.23
C GLY A 15 5.43 3.66 10.83
N VAL A 16 4.68 4.64 10.31
CA VAL A 16 3.36 5.01 10.83
C VAL A 16 2.30 4.13 10.18
N PHE A 17 1.54 3.44 11.03
CA PHE A 17 0.38 2.67 10.65
C PHE A 17 -0.89 3.51 10.84
N LYS A 18 -1.70 3.66 9.78
CA LYS A 18 -2.93 4.46 9.80
C LYS A 18 -4.13 3.64 9.36
N GLY A 19 -5.27 3.89 10.01
CA GLY A 19 -6.58 3.47 9.56
C GLY A 19 -7.21 4.57 8.70
N VAL A 20 -7.86 4.16 7.62
CA VAL A 20 -8.59 5.03 6.69
C VAL A 20 -10.04 4.55 6.65
N TYR A 21 -10.95 5.46 6.95
CA TYR A 21 -12.38 5.28 6.76
C TYR A 21 -12.84 6.22 5.65
N ALA A 22 -13.34 5.63 4.56
CA ALA A 22 -13.79 6.35 3.38
C ALA A 22 -15.24 5.96 3.12
N VAL A 23 -16.10 6.95 2.94
CA VAL A 23 -17.52 6.79 2.68
C VAL A 23 -17.91 7.71 1.53
N HIS A 24 -18.79 7.23 0.67
CA HIS A 24 -19.25 7.89 -0.54
C HIS A 24 -19.94 9.21 -0.16
N LYS A 25 -19.54 10.31 -0.82
CA LYS A 25 -20.05 11.68 -0.59
C LYS A 25 -19.69 12.35 0.74
N SER A 26 -18.97 11.69 1.65
CA SER A 26 -18.44 12.30 2.89
C SER A 26 -16.93 12.45 2.87
N ASN A 27 -16.38 13.10 3.91
CA ASN A 27 -14.94 13.24 4.12
C ASN A 27 -14.26 11.89 4.37
N ILE A 28 -12.97 11.77 4.00
CA ILE A 28 -12.12 10.65 4.40
C ILE A 28 -11.60 10.94 5.81
N PHE A 29 -11.79 9.98 6.72
CA PHE A 29 -11.22 10.04 8.05
C PHE A 29 -9.96 9.19 8.13
N VAL A 30 -8.83 9.84 8.43
CA VAL A 30 -7.54 9.19 8.59
C VAL A 30 -7.09 9.31 10.03
N LYS A 31 -6.83 8.19 10.69
CA LYS A 31 -6.33 8.17 12.07
C LYS A 31 -5.06 7.33 12.17
N ASN A 32 -4.06 7.90 12.85
CA ASN A 32 -2.85 7.16 13.21
C ASN A 32 -3.22 6.14 14.31
N ILE A 33 -2.93 4.87 14.05
CA ILE A 33 -3.20 3.77 14.98
C ILE A 33 -2.00 3.54 15.88
N ASP A 34 -0.78 3.66 15.34
CA ASP A 34 0.43 3.67 16.15
C ASP A 34 0.65 5.09 16.70
N GLY A 35 1.11 5.18 17.95
CA GLY A 35 1.43 6.46 18.58
C GLY A 35 2.59 7.14 17.84
N LEU A 36 2.51 8.46 17.65
CA LEU A 36 3.52 9.23 16.91
C LEU A 36 4.95 9.07 17.46
N LYS A 37 5.08 8.61 18.72
CA LYS A 37 6.35 8.33 19.40
C LYS A 37 7.20 7.25 18.71
N ASN A 38 6.59 6.31 17.97
CA ASN A 38 7.31 5.28 17.21
C ASN A 38 7.75 5.74 15.80
N ALA A 39 7.28 6.90 15.32
CA ALA A 39 7.54 7.40 13.96
C ALA A 39 8.97 7.95 13.76
N THR A 40 9.71 8.15 14.83
CA THR A 40 11.05 8.79 14.84
C THR A 40 12.17 7.86 14.38
N ASN A 41 11.98 6.54 14.45
CA ASN A 41 13.05 5.56 14.19
C ASN A 41 13.28 5.19 12.72
N LYS A 42 12.71 5.93 11.74
CA LYS A 42 12.89 5.69 10.29
C LYS A 42 12.74 4.20 9.89
N ASN A 43 11.83 3.48 10.53
CA ASN A 43 11.62 2.06 10.26
C ASN A 43 10.42 1.87 9.33
N PRO A 44 10.60 1.69 8.01
CA PRO A 44 9.50 1.66 7.06
C PRO A 44 8.63 0.42 7.27
N ILE A 45 7.31 0.56 7.19
CA ILE A 45 6.43 -0.60 7.02
C ILE A 45 6.61 -1.09 5.58
N THR A 46 7.09 -2.31 5.40
CA THR A 46 7.42 -2.88 4.08
C THR A 46 6.35 -3.81 3.55
N SER A 47 5.62 -4.48 4.44
CA SER A 47 4.56 -5.41 4.08
C SER A 47 3.45 -5.45 5.14
N MET A 48 2.23 -5.71 4.69
CA MET A 48 1.06 -5.92 5.54
C MET A 48 0.21 -7.03 4.94
N SER A 49 -0.40 -7.84 5.78
CA SER A 49 -1.35 -8.88 5.38
C SER A 49 -2.37 -9.16 6.46
N TRP A 50 -3.52 -9.68 6.04
CA TRP A 50 -4.48 -10.27 6.95
C TRP A 50 -3.92 -11.58 7.50
N CYS A 51 -4.07 -11.78 8.81
CA CYS A 51 -3.55 -12.96 9.48
C CYS A 51 -4.32 -14.24 9.14
N ASP A 52 -5.64 -14.15 9.03
CA ASP A 52 -6.53 -15.26 8.73
C ASP A 52 -7.72 -14.72 7.92
N GLY A 53 -8.55 -15.61 7.35
CA GLY A 53 -9.67 -15.23 6.48
C GLY A 53 -10.80 -14.41 7.14
N ALA A 54 -10.76 -14.24 8.46
CA ALA A 54 -11.74 -13.47 9.22
C ALA A 54 -11.49 -11.94 9.23
N GLU A 55 -10.33 -11.48 8.73
CA GLU A 55 -9.95 -10.06 8.69
C GLU A 55 -9.98 -9.33 10.05
N ASP A 56 -9.79 -10.06 11.15
CA ASP A 56 -9.78 -9.51 12.52
C ASP A 56 -8.39 -9.06 12.99
N GLU A 57 -7.35 -9.65 12.40
CA GLU A 57 -5.95 -9.39 12.76
C GLU A 57 -5.13 -9.01 11.53
N ILE A 58 -4.31 -7.97 11.69
CA ILE A 58 -3.39 -7.49 10.67
C ILE A 58 -1.97 -7.76 11.13
N MET A 59 -1.21 -8.49 10.32
CA MET A 59 0.22 -8.65 10.52
C MET A 59 0.96 -7.54 9.78
N ILE A 60 1.83 -6.84 10.49
CA ILE A 60 2.59 -5.70 10.00
C ILE A 60 4.07 -6.06 10.03
N GLY A 61 4.71 -5.93 8.89
CA GLY A 61 6.13 -6.14 8.73
C GLY A 61 6.90 -4.84 8.52
N TYR A 62 7.94 -4.63 9.32
CA TYR A 62 8.83 -3.49 9.23
C TYR A 62 10.17 -3.85 8.58
N GLY A 63 10.83 -2.86 7.98
CA GLY A 63 12.15 -3.01 7.36
C GLY A 63 13.25 -3.45 8.33
N SER A 64 13.12 -3.18 9.63
CA SER A 64 14.05 -3.66 10.66
C SER A 64 13.90 -5.15 11.00
N GLN A 65 13.02 -5.89 10.29
CA GLN A 65 12.58 -7.25 10.61
C GLN A 65 11.72 -7.36 11.89
N LEU A 66 11.19 -6.23 12.37
CA LEU A 66 10.16 -6.21 13.42
C LEU A 66 8.83 -6.66 12.81
N VAL A 67 8.13 -7.55 13.50
CA VAL A 67 6.78 -8.01 13.19
C VAL A 67 5.86 -7.57 14.32
N LYS A 68 4.72 -6.98 13.98
CA LYS A 68 3.63 -6.69 14.93
C LYS A 68 2.32 -7.28 14.45
N ILE A 69 1.44 -7.67 15.37
CA ILE A 69 0.05 -8.04 15.06
C ILE A 69 -0.87 -7.03 15.71
N TYR A 70 -1.78 -6.49 14.92
CA TYR A 70 -2.80 -5.54 15.34
C TYR A 70 -4.18 -6.20 15.26
N ASN A 71 -4.90 -6.22 16.38
CA ASN A 71 -6.27 -6.69 16.41
C ASN A 71 -7.22 -5.52 16.10
N VAL A 72 -8.04 -5.68 15.07
CA VAL A 72 -8.94 -4.65 14.55
C VAL A 72 -10.09 -4.37 15.52
N GLN A 73 -10.62 -5.39 16.18
CA GLN A 73 -11.76 -5.27 17.11
C GLN A 73 -11.33 -4.64 18.43
N ALA A 74 -10.25 -5.15 19.02
CA ALA A 74 -9.67 -4.64 20.27
C ALA A 74 -8.96 -3.29 20.08
N LYS A 75 -8.62 -2.92 18.85
CA LYS A 75 -7.87 -1.71 18.47
C LYS A 75 -6.50 -1.60 19.16
N THR A 76 -5.89 -2.73 19.48
CA THR A 76 -4.60 -2.83 20.20
C THR A 76 -3.62 -3.75 19.47
N PHE A 77 -2.33 -3.57 19.76
CA PHE A 77 -1.30 -4.51 19.32
C PHE A 77 -1.25 -5.68 20.30
N THR A 78 -1.46 -6.90 19.79
CA THR A 78 -1.48 -8.13 20.59
C THR A 78 -0.12 -8.81 20.62
N PHE A 79 0.70 -8.59 19.59
CA PHE A 79 1.99 -9.28 19.43
C PHE A 79 3.04 -8.33 18.86
N SER A 80 4.29 -8.51 19.30
CA SER A 80 5.47 -7.82 18.79
C SER A 80 6.69 -8.71 18.95
N ASP A 81 7.46 -8.90 17.88
CA ASP A 81 8.71 -9.65 17.88
C ASP A 81 9.71 -9.05 16.89
N ASP A 82 10.96 -8.89 17.31
CA ASP A 82 12.04 -8.23 16.57
C ASP A 82 13.23 -9.15 16.27
N LYS A 83 13.00 -10.47 16.30
CA LYS A 83 14.03 -11.47 16.04
C LYS A 83 14.48 -11.43 14.60
N LYS A 84 15.72 -10.99 14.43
CA LYS A 84 16.36 -10.93 13.12
C LYS A 84 16.69 -12.33 12.62
N PHE A 85 16.44 -12.56 11.34
CA PHE A 85 16.85 -13.76 10.63
C PHE A 85 17.25 -13.37 9.21
N GLY A 86 18.50 -13.67 8.84
CA GLY A 86 19.06 -13.27 7.55
C GLY A 86 19.36 -11.78 7.41
N GLU A 87 19.75 -11.41 6.19
CA GLU A 87 20.14 -10.04 5.83
C GLU A 87 19.05 -9.32 5.05
N GLY A 88 19.01 -7.99 5.22
CA GLY A 88 18.12 -7.09 4.49
C GLY A 88 16.76 -6.83 5.15
N PRO A 89 15.93 -5.98 4.52
CA PRO A 89 14.59 -5.65 4.97
C PRO A 89 13.64 -6.82 4.82
N MET A 90 12.56 -6.79 5.61
CA MET A 90 11.46 -7.72 5.46
C MET A 90 10.66 -7.40 4.19
N VAL A 91 10.29 -8.44 3.45
CA VAL A 91 9.64 -8.33 2.13
C VAL A 91 8.25 -8.96 2.08
N GLY A 92 7.89 -9.73 3.11
CA GLY A 92 6.53 -10.23 3.27
C GLY A 92 6.29 -10.77 4.68
N VAL A 93 5.04 -10.64 5.12
CA VAL A 93 4.52 -11.22 6.37
C VAL A 93 3.18 -11.87 6.09
N SER A 94 2.85 -12.94 6.80
CA SER A 94 1.51 -13.52 6.85
C SER A 94 1.40 -14.52 8.00
N LYS A 95 0.18 -14.80 8.43
CA LYS A 95 -0.13 -15.84 9.42
C LYS A 95 -1.01 -16.89 8.74
N PHE A 96 -0.96 -18.12 9.23
CA PHE A 96 -1.83 -19.20 8.78
C PHE A 96 -2.03 -20.19 9.92
N LYS A 97 -3.25 -20.30 10.45
CA LYS A 97 -3.60 -21.27 11.51
C LYS A 97 -2.61 -21.25 12.69
N GLY A 98 -2.24 -20.05 13.14
CA GLY A 98 -1.30 -19.83 14.25
C GLY A 98 0.19 -19.92 13.89
N LEU A 99 0.53 -20.23 12.63
CA LEU A 99 1.90 -20.18 12.14
C LEU A 99 2.19 -18.80 11.55
N LEU A 100 3.17 -18.10 12.10
CA LEU A 100 3.69 -16.83 11.59
C LEU A 100 4.72 -17.09 10.50
N MET A 101 4.64 -16.31 9.43
CA MET A 101 5.50 -16.43 8.27
C MET A 101 6.07 -15.05 7.97
N SER A 102 7.39 -14.97 7.87
CA SER A 102 8.11 -13.75 7.58
C SER A 102 9.22 -14.03 6.58
N ALA A 103 9.44 -13.11 5.65
CA ALA A 103 10.45 -13.26 4.60
C ALA A 103 11.35 -12.05 4.51
N VAL A 104 12.64 -12.27 4.28
CA VAL A 104 13.66 -11.22 4.16
C VAL A 104 14.28 -11.17 2.77
N GLU A 105 14.85 -10.03 2.40
CA GLU A 105 15.46 -9.80 1.08
C GLU A 105 16.56 -10.82 0.73
N SER A 106 17.31 -11.31 1.72
CA SER A 106 18.29 -12.38 1.53
C SER A 106 17.71 -13.70 1.02
N GLY A 107 16.39 -13.86 0.94
CA GLY A 107 15.73 -15.03 0.37
C GLY A 107 15.30 -16.07 1.40
N ILE A 108 15.49 -15.77 2.68
CA ILE A 108 15.09 -16.64 3.78
C ILE A 108 13.61 -16.37 4.11
N VAL A 109 12.80 -17.42 4.11
CA VAL A 109 11.43 -17.40 4.63
C VAL A 109 11.41 -18.21 5.90
N ARG A 110 11.08 -17.56 7.03
CA ARG A 110 10.96 -18.19 8.34
C ARG A 110 9.50 -18.42 8.66
N MET A 111 9.19 -19.63 9.07
CA MET A 111 7.88 -20.07 9.56
C MET A 111 8.05 -20.48 11.01
N TRP A 112 7.24 -19.95 11.90
CA TRP A 112 7.43 -20.12 13.34
C TRP A 112 6.12 -19.84 14.09
N ARG A 113 5.93 -20.42 15.27
CA ARG A 113 4.83 -20.05 16.16
C ARG A 113 5.30 -19.07 17.23
N GLU A 114 4.34 -18.47 17.94
CA GLU A 114 4.61 -17.68 19.13
C GLU A 114 5.53 -18.47 20.09
N ASN A 115 6.57 -17.82 20.59
CA ASN A 115 7.66 -18.40 21.39
C ASN A 115 8.70 -19.27 20.64
N ASP A 116 8.81 -19.15 19.32
CA ASP A 116 9.80 -19.90 18.50
C ASP A 116 9.66 -21.42 18.60
N VAL A 117 8.44 -21.89 18.81
CA VAL A 117 8.13 -23.31 18.67
C VAL A 117 7.94 -23.62 17.18
N ASP A 118 8.46 -24.76 16.74
CA ASP A 118 8.37 -25.25 15.35
C ASP A 118 8.96 -24.30 14.30
N VAL A 119 10.19 -23.81 14.51
CA VAL A 119 10.87 -22.95 13.52
C VAL A 119 11.29 -23.78 12.31
N VAL A 120 10.70 -23.47 11.16
CA VAL A 120 11.07 -24.00 9.85
C VAL A 120 11.57 -22.86 8.98
N THR A 121 12.72 -23.07 8.34
CA THR A 121 13.33 -22.08 7.47
C THR A 121 13.40 -22.61 6.04
N ILE A 122 12.91 -21.81 5.10
CA ILE A 122 12.94 -22.10 3.66
C ILE A 122 13.91 -21.16 2.97
N GLU A 123 14.83 -21.72 2.20
CA GLU A 123 15.70 -20.96 1.32
C GLU A 123 15.02 -20.79 -0.05
N SER A 124 14.41 -19.62 -0.26
CA SER A 124 13.69 -19.31 -1.49
C SER A 124 14.59 -18.81 -2.63
N GLY A 125 15.89 -18.68 -2.39
CA GLY A 125 16.88 -18.06 -3.29
C GLY A 125 17.04 -16.56 -3.02
N GLY A 126 18.26 -16.05 -3.18
CA GLY A 126 18.61 -14.67 -2.83
C GLY A 126 17.85 -13.59 -3.60
N HIS A 127 17.93 -12.36 -3.08
CA HIS A 127 17.34 -11.13 -3.65
C HIS A 127 15.81 -11.21 -3.84
N LEU A 128 15.13 -11.60 -2.77
CA LEU A 128 13.67 -11.66 -2.72
C LEU A 128 13.09 -10.24 -2.61
N ASP A 129 12.14 -9.87 -3.48
CA ASP A 129 11.45 -8.57 -3.40
C ASP A 129 10.09 -8.68 -2.71
N ARG A 130 9.41 -9.82 -2.88
CA ARG A 130 8.08 -10.06 -2.32
C ARG A 130 7.84 -11.51 -1.93
N MET A 131 7.15 -11.66 -0.80
CA MET A 131 6.46 -12.88 -0.40
C MET A 131 4.97 -12.58 -0.22
N ARG A 132 4.12 -13.45 -0.74
CA ARG A 132 2.68 -13.47 -0.50
C ARG A 132 2.25 -14.86 -0.05
N HIS A 133 1.13 -14.94 0.64
CA HIS A 133 0.57 -16.20 1.10
C HIS A 133 -0.94 -16.24 0.84
N LYS A 134 -1.44 -17.43 0.48
CA LYS A 134 -2.86 -17.74 0.40
C LYS A 134 -3.08 -19.23 0.67
N ASP A 135 -4.05 -19.56 1.53
CA ASP A 135 -4.54 -20.92 1.79
C ASP A 135 -3.45 -21.98 2.06
N GLY A 136 -2.39 -21.59 2.78
CA GLY A 136 -1.25 -22.45 3.11
C GLY A 136 -0.22 -22.59 1.99
N VAL A 137 -0.29 -21.77 0.94
CA VAL A 137 0.72 -21.70 -0.12
C VAL A 137 1.45 -20.36 -0.04
N ILE A 138 2.77 -20.42 0.12
CA ILE A 138 3.65 -19.25 0.08
C ILE A 138 4.15 -19.09 -1.35
N ALA A 139 4.05 -17.88 -1.88
CA ALA A 139 4.65 -17.48 -3.14
C ALA A 139 5.79 -16.49 -2.91
N THR A 140 6.93 -16.76 -3.51
CA THR A 140 8.16 -15.94 -3.41
C THR A 140 8.65 -15.54 -4.79
N GLY A 141 9.19 -14.33 -4.93
CA GLY A 141 9.83 -13.85 -6.17
C GLY A 141 10.67 -12.59 -5.95
N GLY A 142 11.66 -12.38 -6.82
CA GLY A 142 12.59 -11.27 -6.73
C GLY A 142 13.50 -11.12 -7.95
N LYS A 143 14.67 -10.50 -7.75
CA LYS A 143 15.68 -10.26 -8.81
C LYS A 143 16.42 -11.55 -9.15
N GLU A 144 16.40 -11.95 -10.42
CA GLU A 144 16.90 -13.25 -10.90
C GLU A 144 16.27 -14.47 -10.21
N ASN A 145 15.19 -14.24 -9.46
CA ASN A 145 14.46 -15.25 -8.71
C ASN A 145 12.99 -15.23 -9.18
N ASP A 146 12.68 -16.11 -10.13
CA ASP A 146 11.31 -16.26 -10.65
C ASP A 146 10.37 -16.85 -9.59
N LEU A 147 9.07 -16.91 -9.89
CA LEU A 147 8.06 -17.40 -8.96
C LEU A 147 8.38 -18.81 -8.43
N LYS A 148 8.44 -18.96 -7.11
CA LYS A 148 8.46 -20.26 -6.43
C LYS A 148 7.29 -20.35 -5.47
N LEU A 149 6.67 -21.54 -5.42
CA LEU A 149 5.59 -21.84 -4.50
C LEU A 149 6.04 -22.90 -3.51
N TRP A 150 5.69 -22.69 -2.25
CA TRP A 150 6.03 -23.54 -1.13
C TRP A 150 4.77 -23.89 -0.37
N ASP A 151 4.64 -25.13 0.07
CA ASP A 151 3.52 -25.59 0.87
C ASP A 151 3.85 -25.48 2.36
N VAL A 152 3.00 -24.77 3.07
CA VAL A 152 3.09 -24.58 4.51
C VAL A 152 2.80 -25.87 5.26
N HIS A 153 1.84 -26.68 4.78
CA HIS A 153 1.39 -27.88 5.49
C HIS A 153 2.45 -28.97 5.53
N THR A 154 3.31 -29.03 4.51
CA THR A 154 4.40 -30.01 4.42
C THR A 154 5.73 -29.49 4.93
N GLY A 155 5.72 -28.40 5.70
CA GLY A 155 6.93 -27.82 6.30
C GLY A 155 7.81 -27.10 5.29
N GLY A 156 7.21 -26.40 4.32
CA GLY A 156 7.94 -25.60 3.35
C GLY A 156 8.49 -26.39 2.17
N LYS A 157 7.87 -27.51 1.78
CA LYS A 157 8.27 -28.21 0.56
C LYS A 157 7.92 -27.38 -0.67
N LYS A 158 8.84 -27.37 -1.63
CA LYS A 158 8.66 -26.69 -2.91
C LYS A 158 7.59 -27.38 -3.74
N LEU A 159 6.47 -26.71 -3.97
CA LEU A 159 5.38 -27.16 -4.85
C LEU A 159 5.67 -26.87 -6.31
N PHE A 160 6.17 -25.67 -6.58
CA PHE A 160 6.36 -25.17 -7.94
C PHE A 160 7.57 -24.25 -8.00
N ALA A 161 8.24 -24.26 -9.15
CA ALA A 161 9.26 -23.28 -9.47
C ALA A 161 9.11 -22.90 -10.93
N ALA A 162 8.90 -21.63 -11.21
CA ALA A 162 8.79 -21.14 -12.58
C ALA A 162 10.06 -21.42 -13.38
N LYS A 163 9.87 -21.61 -14.68
CA LYS A 163 10.94 -21.56 -15.68
C LYS A 163 10.74 -20.29 -16.49
N ASN A 164 11.85 -19.63 -16.80
CA ASN A 164 11.82 -18.43 -17.61
C ASN A 164 11.19 -18.71 -18.99
N VAL A 165 10.72 -17.62 -19.60
CA VAL A 165 10.26 -17.61 -20.98
C VAL A 165 11.39 -18.00 -21.94
N ARG A 166 11.02 -18.29 -23.20
CA ARG A 166 12.02 -18.46 -24.27
C ARG A 166 12.78 -17.15 -24.47
N HIS A 167 13.93 -17.24 -25.14
CA HIS A 167 14.65 -16.06 -25.55
C HIS A 167 13.75 -15.16 -26.42
N ASP A 168 14.06 -13.87 -26.44
CA ASP A 168 13.35 -12.92 -27.28
C ASP A 168 13.70 -13.11 -28.77
N GLU A 169 13.17 -12.23 -29.62
CA GLU A 169 13.39 -12.26 -31.07
C GLU A 169 14.86 -12.07 -31.47
N LEU A 170 15.68 -11.53 -30.57
CA LEU A 170 17.12 -11.34 -30.74
C LEU A 170 17.94 -12.49 -30.14
N GLU A 171 17.29 -13.59 -29.77
CA GLU A 171 17.87 -14.76 -29.09
C GLU A 171 18.53 -14.43 -27.74
N LEU A 172 18.17 -13.31 -27.13
CA LEU A 172 18.67 -12.91 -25.81
C LEU A 172 17.80 -13.47 -24.68
N ARG A 173 18.45 -13.76 -23.55
CA ARG A 173 17.76 -14.19 -22.34
C ARG A 173 16.95 -13.02 -21.78
N VAL A 174 15.64 -13.20 -21.67
CA VAL A 174 14.75 -12.23 -21.02
C VAL A 174 15.08 -12.16 -19.52
N PRO A 175 15.48 -11.00 -18.97
CA PRO A 175 15.82 -10.88 -17.56
C PRO A 175 14.60 -11.10 -16.65
N ILE A 176 14.85 -11.63 -15.45
CA ILE A 176 13.81 -11.97 -14.48
C ILE A 176 13.96 -11.04 -13.28
N TRP A 177 12.90 -10.32 -12.96
CA TRP A 177 12.86 -9.53 -11.75
C TRP A 177 11.41 -9.39 -11.29
N VAL A 178 10.94 -10.33 -10.47
CA VAL A 178 9.58 -10.31 -9.95
C VAL A 178 9.46 -9.25 -8.85
N THR A 179 8.53 -8.32 -8.99
CA THR A 179 8.37 -7.18 -8.07
C THR A 179 7.18 -7.32 -7.15
N ASP A 180 6.12 -8.03 -7.56
CA ASP A 180 4.97 -8.36 -6.72
C ASP A 180 4.20 -9.55 -7.27
N ILE A 181 3.36 -10.14 -6.43
CA ILE A 181 2.67 -11.40 -6.66
C ILE A 181 1.22 -11.24 -6.26
N ALA A 182 0.30 -11.81 -7.03
CA ALA A 182 -1.12 -11.88 -6.72
C ALA A 182 -1.64 -13.30 -6.96
N PHE A 183 -2.28 -13.87 -5.95
CA PHE A 183 -3.04 -15.11 -6.11
C PHE A 183 -4.39 -14.79 -6.75
N ILE A 184 -4.80 -15.61 -7.71
CA ILE A 184 -6.14 -15.53 -8.30
C ILE A 184 -7.05 -16.43 -7.45
N PRO A 185 -8.12 -15.93 -6.81
CA PRO A 185 -8.92 -16.75 -5.90
C PRO A 185 -9.60 -17.96 -6.51
N ASP A 186 -10.23 -17.80 -7.66
CA ASP A 186 -11.07 -18.86 -8.24
C ASP A 186 -10.28 -19.89 -9.05
N SER A 187 -8.97 -19.67 -9.22
CA SER A 187 -8.09 -20.57 -9.94
C SER A 187 -6.82 -20.76 -9.14
N LYS A 188 -6.23 -21.95 -9.11
CA LYS A 188 -4.91 -22.16 -8.46
C LYS A 188 -3.76 -21.36 -9.11
N LYS A 189 -4.04 -20.48 -10.07
CA LYS A 189 -3.08 -19.68 -10.81
C LYS A 189 -2.55 -18.52 -9.98
N VAL A 190 -1.32 -18.15 -10.29
CA VAL A 190 -0.61 -17.05 -9.64
C VAL A 190 -0.12 -16.08 -10.69
N ALA A 191 -0.48 -14.80 -10.54
CA ALA A 191 0.00 -13.72 -11.39
C ALA A 191 1.20 -13.03 -10.73
N VAL A 192 2.19 -12.65 -11.52
CA VAL A 192 3.36 -11.90 -11.08
C VAL A 192 3.60 -10.71 -11.99
N THR A 193 4.10 -9.63 -11.42
CA THR A 193 4.62 -8.49 -12.18
C THR A 193 6.12 -8.47 -12.15
N THR A 194 6.74 -8.00 -13.23
CA THR A 194 8.18 -7.84 -13.31
C THR A 194 8.60 -6.38 -13.41
N LYS A 195 9.82 -6.10 -12.96
CA LYS A 195 10.45 -4.78 -13.10
C LYS A 195 10.62 -4.36 -14.56
N HIS A 196 10.61 -5.32 -15.50
CA HIS A 196 10.74 -5.10 -16.94
C HIS A 196 9.40 -4.91 -17.66
N GLY A 197 8.28 -4.79 -16.94
CA GLY A 197 7.00 -4.49 -17.57
C GLY A 197 6.16 -5.70 -17.92
N HIS A 198 6.56 -6.91 -17.53
CA HIS A 198 5.80 -8.12 -17.83
C HIS A 198 4.82 -8.47 -16.72
N VAL A 199 3.61 -8.89 -17.11
CA VAL A 199 2.64 -9.57 -16.26
C VAL A 199 2.60 -11.02 -16.72
N ARG A 200 3.02 -11.92 -15.83
CA ARG A 200 3.10 -13.36 -16.12
C ARG A 200 2.12 -14.10 -15.23
N VAL A 201 1.41 -15.08 -15.78
CA VAL A 201 0.54 -15.97 -15.00
C VAL A 201 1.08 -17.39 -15.09
N TYR A 202 1.15 -18.05 -13.95
CA TYR A 202 1.58 -19.44 -13.83
C TYR A 202 0.42 -20.29 -13.31
N ASP A 203 0.27 -21.49 -13.85
CA ASP A 203 -0.69 -22.48 -13.37
C ASP A 203 0.05 -23.67 -12.75
N PRO A 204 0.11 -23.78 -11.42
CA PRO A 204 0.79 -24.88 -10.75
C PRO A 204 0.05 -26.22 -10.89
N SER A 205 -1.21 -26.22 -11.36
CA SER A 205 -1.98 -27.45 -11.59
C SER A 205 -1.52 -28.18 -12.87
N THR A 206 -0.82 -27.46 -13.75
CA THR A 206 -0.29 -28.01 -15.01
C THR A 206 1.20 -28.31 -14.84
N PRO A 207 1.75 -29.37 -15.48
CA PRO A 207 3.20 -29.63 -15.47
C PRO A 207 4.03 -28.53 -16.18
N MET A 208 3.37 -27.58 -16.86
CA MET A 208 4.01 -26.49 -17.57
C MET A 208 4.55 -25.45 -16.59
N ARG A 209 5.89 -25.40 -16.47
CA ARG A 209 6.59 -24.47 -15.57
C ARG A 209 6.79 -23.06 -16.16
N ARG A 210 6.52 -22.88 -17.46
CA ARG A 210 6.56 -21.59 -18.14
C ARG A 210 5.23 -20.84 -17.94
N PRO A 211 5.20 -19.50 -18.06
CA PRO A 211 3.97 -18.77 -17.88
C PRO A 211 2.93 -19.17 -18.94
N VAL A 212 1.68 -19.37 -18.52
CA VAL A 212 0.53 -19.64 -19.39
C VAL A 212 0.07 -18.36 -20.11
N VAL A 213 0.27 -17.21 -19.47
CA VAL A 213 -0.02 -15.88 -20.01
C VAL A 213 1.20 -15.01 -19.77
N ASN A 214 1.64 -14.30 -20.81
CA ASN A 214 2.75 -13.35 -20.74
C ASN A 214 2.36 -12.07 -21.48
N VAL A 215 1.97 -11.05 -20.72
CA VAL A 215 1.57 -9.74 -21.24
C VAL A 215 2.68 -8.75 -20.97
N GLN A 216 3.01 -7.90 -21.93
CA GLN A 216 3.92 -6.78 -21.71
C GLN A 216 3.14 -5.48 -21.64
N VAL A 217 3.38 -4.72 -20.57
CA VAL A 217 2.96 -3.32 -20.46
C VAL A 217 4.12 -2.48 -21.00
N PRO A 218 3.98 -1.84 -22.18
CA PRO A 218 5.09 -1.19 -22.86
C PRO A 218 5.74 -0.08 -22.02
N GLU A 219 7.08 -0.04 -22.02
CA GLU A 219 7.89 1.05 -21.44
C GLU A 219 7.64 1.33 -19.95
N GLN A 220 7.14 0.34 -19.18
CA GLN A 220 6.82 0.51 -17.77
C GLN A 220 7.60 -0.46 -16.88
N ALA A 221 8.09 0.05 -15.74
CA ALA A 221 8.62 -0.78 -14.67
C ALA A 221 7.53 -1.06 -13.64
N LEU A 222 6.95 -2.26 -13.63
CA LEU A 222 5.86 -2.61 -12.72
C LEU A 222 6.38 -2.82 -11.31
N THR A 223 5.62 -2.31 -10.34
CA THR A 223 6.01 -2.27 -8.92
C THR A 223 5.05 -3.02 -8.02
N CYS A 224 3.80 -3.20 -8.43
CA CYS A 224 2.76 -3.83 -7.63
C CYS A 224 1.66 -4.44 -8.50
N ILE A 225 0.99 -5.45 -7.94
CA ILE A 225 -0.16 -6.13 -8.56
C ILE A 225 -1.24 -6.41 -7.51
N ALA A 226 -2.50 -6.33 -7.92
CA ALA A 226 -3.64 -6.75 -7.11
C ALA A 226 -4.66 -7.48 -7.97
N TYR A 227 -5.27 -8.54 -7.42
CA TYR A 227 -6.44 -9.17 -8.04
C TYR A 227 -7.62 -8.21 -7.98
N SER A 228 -8.40 -8.15 -9.06
CA SER A 228 -9.55 -7.25 -9.19
C SER A 228 -10.85 -7.90 -8.74
N TYR A 229 -11.88 -7.08 -8.47
CA TYR A 229 -13.27 -7.53 -8.27
C TYR A 229 -13.78 -8.46 -9.38
N LYS A 230 -13.35 -8.24 -10.63
CA LYS A 230 -13.74 -9.08 -11.76
C LYS A 230 -12.84 -10.29 -11.90
N ASP A 231 -13.45 -11.43 -12.19
CA ASP A 231 -12.74 -12.68 -12.43
C ASP A 231 -11.65 -12.53 -13.48
N HIS A 232 -10.48 -13.10 -13.19
CA HIS A 232 -9.32 -13.09 -14.09
C HIS A 232 -8.81 -11.69 -14.48
N HIS A 233 -9.15 -10.64 -13.73
CA HIS A 233 -8.59 -9.32 -13.95
C HIS A 233 -7.60 -8.96 -12.84
N VAL A 234 -6.53 -8.27 -13.22
CA VAL A 234 -5.56 -7.74 -12.25
C VAL A 234 -5.29 -6.27 -12.52
N ILE A 235 -5.07 -5.51 -11.45
CA ILE A 235 -4.56 -4.16 -11.53
C ILE A 235 -3.06 -4.19 -11.35
N VAL A 236 -2.34 -3.50 -12.24
CA VAL A 236 -0.89 -3.36 -12.15
C VAL A 236 -0.51 -1.90 -12.04
N GLY A 237 0.41 -1.60 -11.13
CA GLY A 237 0.98 -0.27 -10.93
C GLY A 237 2.42 -0.19 -11.42
N SER A 238 2.77 0.96 -12.02
CA SER A 238 4.12 1.27 -12.51
C SER A 238 4.84 2.25 -11.57
N GLY A 239 6.17 2.14 -11.57
CA GLY A 239 7.08 3.10 -10.93
C GLY A 239 7.05 4.50 -11.53
N THR A 240 6.45 4.68 -12.71
CA THR A 240 6.25 5.99 -13.36
C THR A 240 4.89 6.63 -13.05
N GLY A 241 4.03 5.95 -12.27
CA GLY A 241 2.68 6.45 -11.95
C GLY A 241 1.58 5.94 -12.89
N GLN A 242 1.86 5.04 -13.81
CA GLN A 242 0.79 4.43 -14.62
C GLN A 242 0.14 3.27 -13.88
N MET A 243 -1.20 3.26 -13.81
CA MET A 243 -1.98 2.12 -13.34
C MET A 243 -2.81 1.57 -14.49
N ASN A 244 -2.77 0.26 -14.70
CA ASN A 244 -3.51 -0.39 -15.78
C ASN A 244 -4.30 -1.59 -15.26
N LEU A 245 -5.46 -1.83 -15.85
CA LEU A 245 -6.21 -3.07 -15.73
C LEU A 245 -5.72 -4.05 -16.78
N VAL A 246 -5.44 -5.29 -16.40
CA VAL A 246 -5.03 -6.35 -17.31
C VAL A 246 -6.04 -7.48 -17.20
N ASP A 247 -6.66 -7.82 -18.33
CA ASP A 247 -7.44 -9.05 -18.45
C ASP A 247 -6.47 -10.21 -18.64
N LEU A 248 -6.58 -11.26 -17.83
CA LEU A 248 -5.72 -12.44 -17.89
C LEU A 248 -6.34 -13.57 -18.75
N ARG A 249 -7.49 -13.34 -19.39
CA ARG A 249 -8.09 -14.31 -20.31
C ARG A 249 -7.29 -14.44 -21.60
N SER A 250 -7.25 -15.66 -22.15
CA SER A 250 -6.57 -16.01 -23.41
C SER A 250 -5.09 -15.61 -23.45
N LYS A 251 -4.70 -14.62 -24.25
CA LYS A 251 -3.30 -14.13 -24.37
C LYS A 251 -2.95 -13.02 -23.38
N GLY A 252 -3.96 -12.55 -22.63
CA GLY A 252 -3.90 -11.42 -21.75
C GLY A 252 -3.85 -10.08 -22.49
N LEU A 253 -4.63 -9.11 -22.03
CA LEU A 253 -4.81 -7.81 -22.69
C LEU A 253 -4.67 -6.69 -21.67
N VAL A 254 -3.84 -5.70 -21.99
CA VAL A 254 -3.77 -4.46 -21.21
C VAL A 254 -4.94 -3.59 -21.62
N MET A 255 -5.77 -3.22 -20.65
CA MET A 255 -6.99 -2.44 -20.84
C MET A 255 -6.88 -1.08 -20.13
N ASN A 256 -7.92 -0.70 -19.38
CA ASN A 256 -8.11 0.59 -18.74
C ASN A 256 -6.84 1.18 -18.14
N LYS A 257 -6.53 2.43 -18.50
CA LYS A 257 -5.48 3.24 -17.88
C LYS A 257 -6.10 4.25 -16.93
N TYR A 258 -5.69 4.22 -15.67
CA TYR A 258 -6.15 5.16 -14.65
C TYR A 258 -5.15 6.32 -14.53
N LYS A 259 -5.67 7.55 -14.47
CA LYS A 259 -4.89 8.79 -14.46
C LYS A 259 -4.89 9.44 -13.07
N GLY A 260 -4.02 10.44 -12.89
CA GLY A 260 -3.99 11.30 -11.70
C GLY A 260 -2.81 11.06 -10.74
N PHE A 261 -1.87 10.19 -11.11
CA PHE A 261 -0.64 9.92 -10.36
C PHE A 261 0.50 10.80 -10.86
N VAL A 262 1.26 11.38 -9.94
CA VAL A 262 2.46 12.19 -10.24
C VAL A 262 3.73 11.45 -9.81
N GLY A 263 3.61 10.43 -8.96
CA GLY A 263 4.71 9.58 -8.52
C GLY A 263 4.43 8.10 -8.73
N GLY A 264 5.49 7.30 -8.66
CA GLY A 264 5.40 5.84 -8.78
C GLY A 264 4.45 5.22 -7.78
N ILE A 265 3.65 4.27 -8.25
CA ILE A 265 2.70 3.54 -7.43
C ILE A 265 3.48 2.52 -6.61
N LYS A 266 3.25 2.47 -5.30
CA LYS A 266 3.96 1.56 -4.39
C LYS A 266 3.16 0.32 -4.06
N SER A 267 1.85 0.47 -3.93
CA SER A 267 0.95 -0.64 -3.61
C SER A 267 -0.45 -0.31 -4.10
N VAL A 268 -1.17 -1.36 -4.47
CA VAL A 268 -2.56 -1.33 -4.89
C VAL A 268 -3.29 -2.42 -4.10
N GLY A 269 -4.52 -2.13 -3.69
CA GLY A 269 -5.48 -3.10 -3.19
C GLY A 269 -6.80 -2.91 -3.90
N CYS A 270 -7.51 -3.99 -4.17
CA CYS A 270 -8.87 -3.91 -4.72
C CYS A 270 -9.86 -4.46 -3.69
N SER A 271 -11.07 -3.92 -3.71
CA SER A 271 -12.20 -4.60 -3.07
C SER A 271 -12.57 -5.85 -3.86
N LEU A 272 -12.97 -6.91 -3.16
CA LEU A 272 -13.49 -8.15 -3.76
C LEU A 272 -15.02 -8.17 -3.82
N SER A 273 -15.69 -7.25 -3.12
CA SER A 273 -17.15 -7.09 -3.11
C SER A 273 -17.62 -5.98 -4.04
N GLU A 274 -16.80 -4.96 -4.25
CA GLU A 274 -17.16 -3.76 -5.00
C GLU A 274 -16.13 -3.37 -6.05
N PRO A 275 -16.53 -2.62 -7.09
CA PRO A 275 -15.63 -2.22 -8.18
C PRO A 275 -14.71 -1.05 -7.79
N TYR A 276 -14.09 -1.08 -6.61
CA TYR A 276 -13.17 -0.03 -6.14
C TYR A 276 -11.72 -0.50 -6.10
N ILE A 277 -10.83 0.40 -6.56
CA ILE A 277 -9.39 0.24 -6.55
C ILE A 277 -8.81 1.28 -5.61
N ILE A 278 -8.00 0.83 -4.66
CA ILE A 278 -7.29 1.68 -3.73
C ILE A 278 -5.82 1.64 -4.11
N SER A 279 -5.21 2.82 -4.20
CA SER A 279 -3.81 2.95 -4.60
C SER A 279 -3.07 3.93 -3.71
N VAL A 280 -1.79 3.62 -3.49
CA VAL A 280 -0.85 4.47 -2.76
C VAL A 280 0.39 4.71 -3.59
N SER A 281 0.85 5.96 -3.61
CA SER A 281 1.95 6.40 -4.48
C SER A 281 2.98 7.25 -3.73
N LEU A 282 4.16 7.36 -4.34
CA LEU A 282 5.28 8.16 -3.84
C LEU A 282 4.98 9.67 -3.75
N ASP A 283 3.94 10.13 -4.44
CA ASP A 283 3.43 11.50 -4.34
C ASP A 283 2.66 11.79 -3.04
N ARG A 284 2.64 10.82 -2.12
CA ARG A 284 2.01 10.90 -0.78
C ARG A 284 0.49 11.03 -0.80
N HIS A 285 -0.17 10.60 -1.86
CA HIS A 285 -1.62 10.59 -1.91
C HIS A 285 -2.18 9.17 -1.80
N PHE A 286 -3.27 9.07 -1.06
CA PHE A 286 -4.16 7.92 -1.07
C PHE A 286 -5.28 8.18 -2.07
N ARG A 287 -5.57 7.22 -2.95
CA ARG A 287 -6.59 7.38 -3.99
C ARG A 287 -7.53 6.19 -4.05
N ILE A 288 -8.79 6.50 -4.35
CA ILE A 288 -9.82 5.52 -4.68
C ILE A 288 -10.30 5.80 -6.09
N HIS A 289 -10.21 4.79 -6.94
CA HIS A 289 -10.72 4.82 -8.31
C HIS A 289 -11.85 3.82 -8.45
N HIS A 290 -12.82 4.15 -9.30
CA HIS A 290 -13.82 3.17 -9.73
C HIS A 290 -13.26 2.34 -10.90
N LEU A 291 -13.30 1.02 -10.78
CA LEU A 291 -12.73 0.04 -11.72
C LEU A 291 -13.31 0.19 -13.14
N LEU A 292 -14.63 0.36 -13.25
CA LEU A 292 -15.32 0.42 -14.56
C LEU A 292 -15.30 1.82 -15.18
N THR A 293 -15.73 2.86 -14.44
CA THR A 293 -15.80 4.23 -14.96
C THR A 293 -14.44 4.90 -15.09
N LYS A 294 -13.40 4.38 -14.41
CA LYS A 294 -12.04 4.93 -14.31
C LYS A 294 -11.95 6.25 -13.56
N GLU A 295 -13.06 6.71 -13.01
CA GLU A 295 -13.13 7.98 -12.30
C GLU A 295 -12.37 7.89 -11.00
N LEU A 296 -11.70 9.01 -10.66
CA LEU A 296 -11.10 9.20 -9.37
C LEU A 296 -12.20 9.63 -8.41
N VAL A 297 -12.60 8.72 -7.53
CA VAL A 297 -13.65 8.96 -6.53
C VAL A 297 -13.10 9.81 -5.40
N PHE A 298 -11.91 9.46 -4.91
CA PHE A 298 -11.27 10.16 -3.81
C PHE A 298 -9.77 10.32 -4.00
N LYS A 299 -9.25 11.44 -3.46
CA LYS A 299 -7.82 11.74 -3.39
C LYS A 299 -7.54 12.50 -2.10
N GLU A 300 -6.84 11.85 -1.19
CA GLU A 300 -6.46 12.42 0.11
C GLU A 300 -4.96 12.54 0.22
N TYR A 301 -4.46 13.69 0.72
CA TYR A 301 -3.04 13.91 0.92
C TYR A 301 -2.61 13.36 2.28
N MET A 302 -1.64 12.44 2.26
CA MET A 302 -1.00 11.95 3.46
C MET A 302 0.30 12.72 3.69
N GLN A 303 0.55 13.18 4.92
CA GLN A 303 1.81 13.87 5.23
C GLN A 303 3.06 12.99 5.02
N SER A 304 2.92 11.66 5.15
CA SER A 304 3.99 10.68 5.02
C SER A 304 3.94 9.92 3.69
N LYS A 305 5.11 9.48 3.21
CA LYS A 305 5.21 8.61 2.03
C LYS A 305 4.63 7.24 2.36
N LEU A 306 3.62 6.82 1.60
CA LEU A 306 2.96 5.53 1.78
C LEU A 306 3.74 4.42 1.08
N THR A 307 3.76 3.22 1.67
CA THR A 307 4.50 2.06 1.16
C THR A 307 3.60 0.90 0.79
N CYS A 308 2.55 0.66 1.58
CA CYS A 308 1.65 -0.48 1.45
C CYS A 308 0.22 -0.07 1.81
N VAL A 309 -0.74 -0.75 1.19
CA VAL A 309 -2.15 -0.63 1.50
C VAL A 309 -2.76 -2.02 1.71
N LEU A 310 -3.66 -2.12 2.67
CA LEU A 310 -4.45 -3.30 2.95
C LEU A 310 -5.93 -2.89 2.95
N VAL A 311 -6.74 -3.64 2.22
CA VAL A 311 -8.16 -3.34 2.00
C VAL A 311 -8.97 -4.48 2.59
N LYS A 312 -10.10 -4.18 3.22
CA LYS A 312 -11.06 -5.20 3.63
C LYS A 312 -11.75 -5.80 2.41
N SER A 313 -12.08 -7.09 2.46
CA SER A 313 -12.78 -7.76 1.36
C SER A 313 -14.18 -7.16 1.13
N ASN A 314 -14.85 -6.75 2.21
CA ASN A 314 -16.14 -6.07 2.19
C ASN A 314 -16.01 -4.53 2.16
N PHE A 315 -14.96 -4.01 1.52
CA PHE A 315 -14.81 -2.56 1.38
C PHE A 315 -16.00 -2.00 0.60
N ASP A 316 -16.79 -1.21 1.33
CA ASP A 316 -17.97 -0.50 0.85
C ASP A 316 -17.83 0.99 1.16
N LEU A 317 -18.22 1.83 0.19
CA LEU A 317 -18.30 3.27 0.38
C LEU A 317 -19.69 3.72 0.85
N THR A 318 -20.74 2.91 0.78
CA THR A 318 -22.09 3.24 1.22
C THR A 318 -22.59 2.28 2.31
N PRO A 319 -22.08 2.39 3.56
CA PRO A 319 -22.57 1.53 4.63
C PRO A 319 -24.07 1.74 4.83
N GLU A 320 -24.86 0.66 4.92
CA GLU A 320 -26.33 0.71 5.11
C GLU A 320 -26.79 1.51 6.34
N ASN A 321 -25.88 1.87 7.25
CA ASN A 321 -26.14 2.64 8.48
C ASN A 321 -25.63 4.10 8.45
N TYR A 322 -25.38 4.70 7.28
CA TYR A 322 -24.96 6.11 7.21
C TYR A 322 -26.16 7.06 7.41
N ASN A 323 -26.34 7.55 8.63
CA ASN A 323 -27.38 8.53 8.96
C ASN A 323 -26.78 9.95 8.84
N SER A 324 -27.06 10.64 7.74
CA SER A 324 -26.48 11.97 7.43
C SER A 324 -26.83 13.09 8.42
N ASP A 325 -27.89 12.90 9.21
CA ASP A 325 -28.50 13.97 10.00
C ASP A 325 -27.86 14.14 11.39
N GLU A 326 -27.21 13.11 11.95
CA GLU A 326 -26.49 13.23 13.23
C GLU A 326 -25.12 13.92 13.07
N ASP A 327 -24.46 13.76 11.92
CA ASP A 327 -23.11 14.30 11.66
C ASP A 327 -23.10 15.83 11.44
N LEU A 328 -24.20 16.39 10.90
CA LEU A 328 -24.32 17.85 10.66
C LEU A 328 -24.55 18.66 11.95
N VAL A 329 -25.03 18.02 13.02
CA VAL A 329 -25.27 18.68 14.31
C VAL A 329 -23.98 18.72 15.14
N SER A 330 -23.17 17.65 15.11
CA SER A 330 -21.87 17.62 15.80
C SER A 330 -20.86 18.64 15.25
N ASP A 331 -20.93 18.96 13.95
CA ASP A 331 -20.06 19.95 13.29
C ASP A 331 -20.34 21.40 13.73
N LYS A 332 -21.52 21.67 14.33
CA LYS A 332 -21.86 22.98 14.89
C LYS A 332 -21.40 23.10 16.35
N GLU A 333 -21.57 22.04 17.13
CA GLU A 333 -21.16 22.02 18.54
C GLU A 333 -19.63 22.02 18.71
N GLU A 334 -18.87 21.25 17.90
CA GLU A 334 -17.40 21.28 17.97
C GLU A 334 -16.79 22.62 17.51
N LYS A 335 -17.50 23.39 16.67
CA LYS A 335 -17.06 24.74 16.26
C LYS A 335 -17.36 25.79 17.33
N GLU A 336 -18.48 25.68 18.04
CA GLU A 336 -18.82 26.61 19.12
C GLU A 336 -17.97 26.41 20.39
N GLU A 337 -17.57 25.16 20.73
CA GLU A 337 -16.65 24.91 21.85
C GLU A 337 -15.22 25.41 21.60
N SER A 338 -14.81 25.56 20.33
CA SER A 338 -13.46 26.07 19.97
C SER A 338 -13.34 27.61 20.00
N ALA A 339 -14.46 28.32 20.20
CA ALA A 339 -14.51 29.79 20.14
C ALA A 339 -14.64 30.47 21.52
N GLY A 340 -14.69 29.71 22.61
CA GLY A 340 -14.77 30.25 23.97
C GLY A 340 -13.52 29.93 24.77
N GLU A 341 -12.63 30.94 24.89
CA GLU A 341 -11.61 31.16 25.94
C GLU A 341 -10.25 31.60 25.35
N GLU A 342 -10.07 32.92 25.20
CA GLU A 342 -8.81 33.61 25.51
C GLU A 342 -9.09 35.13 25.61
N GLU A 343 -9.69 35.55 26.74
CA GLU A 343 -9.52 36.92 27.25
C GLU A 343 -8.20 36.96 28.02
N THR A 344 -7.16 37.59 27.46
CA THR A 344 -6.02 38.06 28.26
C THR A 344 -5.60 39.48 27.85
N VAL A 345 -6.10 40.40 28.66
CA VAL A 345 -5.61 41.74 29.05
C VAL A 345 -4.20 42.12 28.57
N HIS A 346 -4.12 43.15 27.72
CA HIS A 346 -2.87 43.88 27.44
C HIS A 346 -2.59 44.91 28.55
N PRO A 347 -1.37 44.97 29.14
CA PRO A 347 -1.01 46.06 30.02
C PRO A 347 -0.58 47.30 29.22
N THR A 348 -1.26 48.40 29.49
CA THR A 348 -0.93 49.76 29.05
C THR A 348 0.37 50.26 29.68
N LEU A 349 1.31 50.74 28.85
CA LEU A 349 2.38 51.64 29.28
C LEU A 349 2.29 52.93 28.46
N ASN A 350 1.81 53.98 29.14
CA ASN A 350 1.86 55.36 28.69
C ASN A 350 3.27 55.93 28.89
N LEU A 351 3.83 56.56 27.86
CA LEU A 351 4.85 57.59 28.00
C LEU A 351 4.43 58.77 27.12
N ASN A 352 4.27 59.89 27.80
CA ASN A 352 3.66 61.13 27.36
C ASN A 352 4.73 62.09 26.80
N THR A 353 4.27 63.05 25.97
CA THR A 353 4.95 64.29 25.53
C THR A 353 6.11 64.15 24.53
N GLY A 354 6.29 64.95 23.48
CA GLY A 354 5.67 66.20 23.02
C GLY A 354 6.63 66.90 22.02
N ALA A 355 6.10 67.82 21.21
CA ALA A 355 6.78 68.84 20.39
C ALA A 355 7.35 68.47 19.00
N THR A 356 6.51 68.75 17.98
CA THR A 356 6.73 69.67 16.84
C THR A 356 8.16 70.03 16.40
N THR A 357 8.46 69.85 15.10
CA THR A 357 8.73 70.97 14.16
C THR A 357 8.85 70.51 12.71
N GLU A 358 8.51 71.42 11.81
CA GLU A 358 8.22 71.28 10.39
C GLU A 358 9.47 71.30 9.46
N LYS A 359 9.19 70.95 8.19
CA LYS A 359 9.73 71.43 6.89
C LYS A 359 10.55 70.40 6.09
N ARG A 360 9.95 69.83 5.01
CA ARG A 360 9.92 70.30 3.58
C ARG A 360 11.21 69.81 2.86
N ILE A 361 11.22 69.09 1.73
CA ILE A 361 10.70 69.42 0.39
C ILE A 361 10.66 68.15 -0.52
N LYS A 362 9.49 67.96 -1.17
CA LYS A 362 9.14 67.50 -2.55
C LYS A 362 10.00 66.55 -3.43
N SER A 363 9.30 65.51 -3.90
CA SER A 363 9.07 65.03 -5.29
C SER A 363 10.23 64.57 -6.21
N SER A 364 10.17 63.34 -6.74
CA SER A 364 9.63 63.04 -8.09
C SER A 364 9.92 61.60 -8.61
N SER A 365 8.85 61.02 -9.18
CA SER A 365 8.72 60.06 -10.31
C SER A 365 9.72 58.91 -10.59
N SER A 366 9.13 57.71 -10.69
CA SER A 366 9.60 56.43 -11.24
C SER A 366 9.92 56.43 -12.76
N PRO A 367 10.85 55.58 -13.25
CA PRO A 367 11.06 55.35 -14.68
C PRO A 367 10.35 54.10 -15.26
N LYS A 368 9.92 54.26 -16.53
CA LYS A 368 9.22 53.28 -17.39
C LYS A 368 10.17 52.23 -18.00
N LYS A 369 9.63 51.02 -18.22
CA LYS A 369 10.18 49.91 -19.03
C LYS A 369 10.24 50.27 -20.53
N LYS A 370 11.29 49.81 -21.22
CA LYS A 370 11.40 49.72 -22.69
C LYS A 370 11.44 48.25 -23.11
N HIS A 371 10.53 47.84 -23.98
CA HIS A 371 10.72 46.69 -24.88
C HIS A 371 11.35 47.21 -26.18
N LYS A 372 12.36 46.50 -26.68
CA LYS A 372 12.85 46.62 -28.06
C LYS A 372 12.23 45.49 -28.89
N SER A 373 11.92 45.87 -30.13
CA SER A 373 11.56 45.06 -31.30
C SER A 373 12.53 43.94 -31.59
#